data_AF-A0A7Z9FUY5-F1
#
_entry.id   AF-A0A7Z9FUY5-F1
#
_cell.length_a   1.000
_cell.length_b   1.000
_cell.length_c   1.000
_cell.angle_alpha   90.00
_cell.angle_beta   90.00
_cell.angle_gamma   90.00
#
_symmetry.space_group_name_H-M   'P 1'
#
loop_
_entity.id
_entity.type
_entity.pdbx_description
1 polymer ?
#
loop_
_entity_poly.entity_id
_entity_poly.type
_entity_poly.pdbx_seq_one_letter_code
_entity_poly.pdbx_strand_id
1 'polypeptide(L)'
;MGNQRIFSKYHKQTRRYPSRIMESGKVSTSVPSIEGYEEIVVEAVGAMARIHEIPYEKLNKLKIAVNEACINAMDHGNNYDPTKNV
;
A
#
# COMPACT_ATOMS: atom_id res chain seq x y z
N MET A 1 23.22 50.67 6.94
CA MET A 1 21.74 50.51 6.82
C MET A 1 21.48 49.82 5.49
N GLY A 2 20.92 48.64 5.32
CA GLY A 2 20.46 47.55 6.17
C GLY A 2 20.16 46.38 5.22
N ASN A 3 20.55 45.15 5.61
CA ASN A 3 20.30 43.90 4.91
C ASN A 3 18.79 43.65 4.70
N GLN A 4 18.38 42.95 3.62
CA GLN A 4 17.90 41.56 3.74
C GLN A 4 17.49 40.90 2.42
N ARG A 5 17.79 39.60 2.39
CA ARG A 5 17.64 38.60 1.35
C ARG A 5 16.17 38.38 0.99
N ILE A 6 15.85 38.26 -0.29
CA ILE A 6 14.54 37.77 -0.75
C ILE A 6 14.72 36.37 -1.32
N PHE A 7 14.58 35.37 -0.45
CA PHE A 7 14.25 34.01 -0.84
C PHE A 7 12.74 33.96 -1.14
N SER A 8 12.35 34.01 -2.41
CA SER A 8 10.94 33.93 -2.79
C SER A 8 10.53 32.49 -3.13
N LYS A 9 10.11 31.79 -2.07
CA LYS A 9 8.96 30.87 -2.00
C LYS A 9 8.86 29.73 -3.03
N TYR A 10 9.37 28.58 -2.61
CA TYR A 10 8.72 27.29 -2.88
C TYR A 10 7.28 27.34 -2.34
N HIS A 11 6.30 27.50 -3.22
CA HIS A 11 4.91 27.22 -2.88
C HIS A 11 4.73 25.69 -2.79
N LYS A 12 5.07 25.10 -1.63
CA LYS A 12 4.50 23.82 -1.23
C LYS A 12 3.02 24.07 -0.96
N GLN A 13 2.22 23.89 -2.00
CA GLN A 13 0.76 23.86 -1.88
C GLN A 13 0.37 22.57 -1.19
N THR A 14 0.43 22.57 0.14
CA THR A 14 -0.15 21.51 0.96
C THR A 14 -1.66 21.58 0.79
N ARG A 15 -2.20 20.77 -0.12
CA ARG A 15 -3.64 20.49 -0.19
C ARG A 15 -4.01 19.78 1.12
N ARG A 16 -4.37 20.56 2.12
CA ARG A 16 -4.91 20.06 3.39
C ARG A 16 -6.33 19.58 3.09
N TYR A 17 -6.45 18.29 2.76
CA TYR A 17 -7.76 17.66 2.70
C TYR A 17 -8.42 17.80 4.08
N PRO A 18 -9.69 18.20 4.16
CA PRO A 18 -10.39 18.22 5.44
C PRO A 18 -10.31 16.81 6.01
N SER A 19 -9.86 16.70 7.26
CA SER A 19 -9.81 15.46 8.02
C SER A 19 -11.24 14.98 8.24
N ARG A 20 -11.81 14.35 7.21
CA ARG A 20 -12.97 13.49 7.35
C ARG A 20 -12.51 12.43 8.35
N ILE A 21 -13.20 12.31 9.48
CA ILE A 21 -13.02 11.15 10.35
C ILE A 21 -13.35 9.96 9.46
N MET A 22 -12.31 9.32 8.92
CA MET A 22 -12.46 8.07 8.20
C MET A 22 -12.79 7.08 9.29
N GLU A 23 -14.04 6.62 9.35
CA GLU A 23 -14.37 5.43 10.12
C GLU A 23 -13.36 4.33 9.79
N SER A 24 -13.03 3.49 10.78
CA SER A 24 -12.18 2.31 10.59
C SER A 24 -12.70 1.46 9.44
N GLY A 25 -12.16 1.70 8.23
CA GLY A 25 -12.59 1.06 7.01
C GLY A 25 -11.84 -0.27 6.86
N LYS A 26 -12.57 -1.38 6.95
CA LYS A 26 -12.03 -2.68 6.56
C LYS A 26 -12.12 -2.81 5.04
N VAL A 27 -10.99 -3.08 4.39
CA VAL A 27 -10.94 -3.48 2.98
C VAL A 27 -10.65 -4.97 2.92
N SER A 28 -11.38 -5.71 2.09
CA SER A 28 -11.18 -7.13 1.84
C SER A 28 -11.12 -7.40 0.35
N THR A 29 -10.21 -8.27 -0.06
CA THR A 29 -10.12 -8.79 -1.42
C THR A 29 -9.95 -10.31 -1.35
N SER A 30 -10.37 -11.00 -2.41
CA SER A 30 -10.14 -12.42 -2.61
C SER A 30 -9.64 -12.62 -4.03
N VAL A 31 -8.56 -13.38 -4.16
CA VAL A 31 -7.93 -13.71 -5.44
C VAL A 31 -7.74 -15.22 -5.52
N PRO A 32 -7.73 -15.80 -6.73
CA PRO A 32 -7.23 -17.16 -6.95
C PRO A 32 -5.87 -17.38 -6.26
N SER A 33 -5.72 -18.51 -5.58
CA SER A 33 -4.46 -18.93 -4.94
C SER A 33 -3.52 -19.57 -5.97
N ILE A 34 -3.13 -18.79 -6.98
CA ILE A 34 -2.22 -19.19 -8.05
C ILE A 34 -1.18 -18.11 -8.30
N GLU A 35 0.00 -18.53 -8.74
CA GLU A 35 1.13 -17.64 -9.02
C GLU A 35 0.73 -16.50 -9.97
N GLY A 36 1.19 -15.29 -9.67
CA GLY A 36 0.90 -14.04 -10.37
C GLY A 36 -0.29 -13.26 -9.81
N TYR A 37 -1.19 -13.87 -9.04
CA TYR A 37 -2.34 -13.15 -8.46
C TYR A 37 -1.98 -12.37 -7.19
N GLU A 38 -0.87 -12.68 -6.53
CA GLU A 38 -0.30 -11.90 -5.44
C GLU A 38 0.01 -10.46 -5.84
N GLU A 39 0.34 -10.20 -7.12
CA GLU A 39 0.60 -8.85 -7.64
C GLU A 39 -0.64 -7.94 -7.51
N ILE A 40 -1.84 -8.50 -7.72
CA ILE A 40 -3.10 -7.76 -7.59
C ILE A 40 -3.29 -7.31 -6.13
N VAL A 41 -2.98 -8.18 -5.18
CA VAL A 41 -3.09 -7.88 -3.75
C VAL A 41 -2.07 -6.80 -3.35
N VAL A 42 -0.83 -6.93 -3.82
CA VAL A 42 0.26 -5.97 -3.55
C VAL A 42 -0.05 -4.58 -4.13
N GLU A 43 -0.63 -4.51 -5.33
CA GLU A 43 -1.04 -3.24 -5.92
C GLU A 43 -2.25 -2.62 -5.23
N ALA A 44 -3.22 -3.42 -4.79
CA ALA A 44 -4.36 -2.94 -3.98
C ALA A 44 -3.86 -2.32 -2.66
N VAL A 45 -2.90 -2.96 -1.98
CA VAL A 45 -2.24 -2.41 -0.79
C VAL A 45 -1.49 -1.12 -1.13
N GLY A 46 -0.81 -1.07 -2.28
CA GLY A 46 -0.18 0.14 -2.81
C GLY A 46 -1.15 1.31 -2.97
N ALA A 47 -2.31 1.06 -3.56
CA ALA A 47 -3.35 2.06 -3.74
C ALA A 47 -3.90 2.56 -2.39
N MET A 48 -4.21 1.64 -1.46
CA MET A 48 -4.70 2.00 -0.13
C MET A 48 -3.68 2.80 0.68
N ALA A 49 -2.41 2.43 0.62
CA ALA A 49 -1.34 3.15 1.29
C ALA A 49 -1.20 4.60 0.79
N ARG A 50 -1.42 4.86 -0.52
CA ARG A 50 -1.45 6.22 -1.06
C ARG A 50 -2.64 7.02 -0.54
N ILE A 51 -3.82 6.41 -0.43
CA ILE A 51 -5.02 7.05 0.16
C ILE A 51 -4.77 7.45 1.62
N HIS A 52 -4.01 6.64 2.35
CA HIS A 52 -3.67 6.88 3.75
C HIS A 52 -2.33 7.60 3.99
N GLU A 53 -1.70 8.14 2.94
CA GLU A 53 -0.44 8.88 3.01
C GLU A 53 0.70 8.12 3.74
N ILE A 54 0.74 6.79 3.61
CA ILE A 54 1.78 5.96 4.22
C ILE A 54 3.14 6.29 3.56
N PRO A 55 4.20 6.54 4.35
CA PRO A 55 5.54 6.81 3.81
C PRO A 55 6.05 5.67 2.92
N TYR A 56 6.72 6.04 1.82
CA TYR A 56 7.19 5.09 0.80
C TYR A 56 8.04 3.94 1.36
N GLU A 57 8.95 4.23 2.29
CA GLU A 57 9.78 3.19 2.93
C GLU A 57 8.95 2.15 3.72
N LYS A 58 7.89 2.61 4.39
CA LYS A 58 6.95 1.71 5.10
C LYS A 58 6.09 0.94 4.11
N LEU A 59 5.68 1.58 3.02
CA LEU A 59 4.93 0.94 1.95
C LEU A 59 5.73 -0.21 1.31
N ASN A 60 7.01 -0.01 0.98
CA ASN A 60 7.81 -1.07 0.37
C ASN A 60 7.94 -2.28 1.29
N LYS A 61 8.19 -2.06 2.59
CA LYS A 61 8.21 -3.15 3.58
C LYS A 61 6.86 -3.87 3.68
N LEU A 62 5.76 -3.12 3.64
CA LEU A 62 4.41 -3.69 3.67
C LEU A 62 4.11 -4.52 2.40
N LYS A 63 4.49 -4.03 1.21
CA LYS A 63 4.36 -4.77 -0.05
C LYS A 63 5.11 -6.09 -0.02
N ILE A 64 6.35 -6.09 0.49
CA ILE A 64 7.15 -7.32 0.66
C ILE A 64 6.43 -8.28 1.61
N ALA A 65 6.03 -7.81 2.80
CA ALA A 65 5.36 -8.67 3.78
C ALA A 65 4.05 -9.27 3.26
N VAL A 66 3.27 -8.51 2.49
CA VAL A 66 2.02 -9.00 1.87
C VAL A 66 2.31 -10.02 0.77
N ASN A 67 3.34 -9.79 -0.05
CA ASN A 67 3.75 -10.75 -1.07
C ASN A 67 4.18 -12.09 -0.44
N GLU A 68 5.08 -12.05 0.54
CA GLU A 68 5.52 -13.25 1.29
C GLU A 68 4.33 -13.98 1.94
N ALA A 69 3.34 -13.26 2.46
CA ALA A 69 2.14 -13.88 3.02
C ALA A 69 1.29 -14.59 1.94
N CYS A 70 1.19 -14.04 0.73
CA CYS A 70 0.50 -14.67 -0.40
C CYS A 70 1.26 -15.91 -0.88
N ILE A 71 2.59 -15.81 -1.02
CA ILE A 71 3.47 -16.93 -1.37
C ILE A 71 3.33 -18.05 -0.35
N ASN A 72 3.37 -17.74 0.95
CA ASN A 72 3.19 -18.74 2.01
C ASN A 72 1.80 -19.40 1.97
N ALA A 73 0.76 -18.65 1.63
CA ALA A 73 -0.58 -19.21 1.47
C ALA A 73 -0.65 -20.19 0.28
N MET A 74 0.04 -19.89 -0.82
CA MET A 74 0.14 -20.80 -1.97
C MET A 74 1.01 -22.02 -1.64
N ASP A 75 2.18 -21.82 -1.06
CA ASP A 75 3.13 -22.90 -0.78
C ASP A 75 2.60 -23.89 0.28
N HIS A 76 2.00 -23.38 1.35
CA HIS A 76 1.56 -24.21 2.47
C HIS A 76 0.07 -24.50 2.49
N GLY A 77 -0.74 -23.64 1.87
CA GLY A 77 -2.15 -23.95 1.65
C GLY A 77 -2.26 -24.99 0.56
N ASN A 78 -2.19 -24.54 -0.70
CA ASN A 78 -2.49 -25.38 -1.84
C ASN A 78 -1.28 -26.04 -2.52
N ASN A 79 -0.07 -25.88 -1.99
CA ASN A 79 1.19 -26.35 -2.61
C ASN A 79 1.30 -25.92 -4.09
N TYR A 80 0.85 -24.70 -4.41
CA TYR A 80 0.74 -24.19 -5.78
C TYR A 80 -0.17 -25.01 -6.72
N ASP A 81 -0.97 -25.93 -6.19
CA ASP A 81 -1.98 -26.66 -6.95
C ASP A 81 -3.36 -26.02 -6.73
N PRO A 82 -3.90 -25.25 -7.69
CA PRO A 82 -5.22 -24.61 -7.55
C PRO A 82 -6.38 -25.59 -7.40
N THR A 83 -6.18 -26.86 -7.74
CA THR A 83 -7.23 -27.88 -7.65
C THR A 83 -7.26 -28.58 -6.30
N LYS A 84 -6.24 -28.36 -5.47
CA LYS A 84 -6.13 -28.92 -4.14
C LYS A 84 -7.13 -28.21 -3.22
N ASN A 85 -8.12 -28.95 -2.76
CA ASN A 85 -9.00 -28.51 -1.68
C ASN A 85 -8.21 -28.53 -0.36
N VAL A 86 -8.18 -27.39 0.32
CA VAL A 86 -7.42 -27.15 1.57
C VAL A 86 -8.35 -26.67 2.66
#